data_AF-A0A450WLS8-F1
#
_entry.id   AF-A0A450WLS8-F1
#
_cell.length_a   1.000
_cell.length_b   1.000
_cell.length_c   1.000
_cell.angle_alpha   90.00
_cell.angle_beta   90.00
_cell.angle_gamma   90.00
#
_symmetry.space_group_name_H-M   'P 1'
#
loop_
_entity.id
_entity.type
_entity.pdbx_description
1 polymer ?
#
loop_
_entity_poly.entity_id
_entity_poly.type
_entity_poly.pdbx_seq_one_letter_code
_entity_poly.pdbx_strand_id
1 'polypeptide(L)'
;MNLIKTFIITVALSGLVAVAVVYLVPMEKLFPRPVVSIATEGFPVKGNPDAPVTIVEFGNYLCGHCKEAVGIIDDVMQRFEGKVKVVYMDLPFSEISRAIAQGGACANKQGKFWAWHDLAFRNQESLNKESPETLAWEIGLDENVFAACLASGEGEARVKKSEQEADRLGLDRAPSTFVNGRETYYLELEQAVAAALLE
;
A
#
# COMPACT_ATOMS: atom_id res chain seq x y z
N MET A 1 -59.19 25.30 -3.12
CA MET A 1 -58.87 24.20 -2.18
C MET A 1 -57.94 23.11 -2.76
N ASN A 2 -57.71 23.04 -4.09
CA ASN A 2 -56.83 22.02 -4.68
C ASN A 2 -55.35 22.42 -4.83
N LEU A 3 -55.00 23.71 -4.94
CA LEU A 3 -53.60 24.13 -5.12
C LEU A 3 -52.69 23.87 -3.89
N ILE A 4 -53.21 24.02 -2.67
CA ILE A 4 -52.43 23.86 -1.43
C ILE A 4 -52.07 22.39 -1.19
N LYS A 5 -52.95 21.45 -1.59
CA LYS A 5 -52.68 20.00 -1.49
C LYS A 5 -51.59 19.55 -2.47
N THR A 6 -51.56 20.09 -3.68
CA THR A 6 -50.53 19.77 -4.69
C THR A 6 -49.14 20.29 -4.27
N PHE A 7 -49.06 21.44 -3.59
CA PHE A 7 -47.81 22.01 -3.09
C PHE A 7 -47.20 21.19 -1.93
N ILE A 8 -48.03 20.68 -1.01
CA ILE A 8 -47.56 19.80 0.08
C ILE A 8 -47.08 18.45 -0.45
N ILE A 9 -47.77 17.87 -1.44
CA ILE A 9 -47.37 16.58 -2.03
C ILE A 9 -46.03 16.70 -2.77
N THR A 10 -45.78 17.80 -3.48
CA THR A 10 -44.51 18.02 -4.20
C THR A 10 -43.33 18.27 -3.26
N VAL A 11 -43.52 19.02 -2.17
CA VAL A 11 -42.48 19.22 -1.14
C VAL A 11 -42.20 17.94 -0.35
N ALA A 12 -43.23 17.13 -0.08
CA ALA A 12 -43.06 15.83 0.57
C ALA A 12 -42.35 14.82 -0.33
N LEU A 13 -42.65 14.78 -1.64
CA LEU A 13 -41.95 13.91 -2.60
C LEU A 13 -40.49 14.34 -2.81
N SER A 14 -40.21 15.64 -2.94
CA SER A 14 -38.84 16.13 -3.11
C SER A 14 -37.99 15.94 -1.85
N GLY A 15 -38.60 16.11 -0.66
CA GLY A 15 -37.99 15.77 0.61
C GLY A 15 -37.68 14.28 0.76
N LEU A 16 -38.61 13.41 0.37
CA LEU A 16 -38.41 11.95 0.38
C LEU A 16 -37.31 11.51 -0.61
N VAL A 17 -37.24 12.11 -1.79
CA VAL A 17 -36.19 11.82 -2.77
C VAL A 17 -34.82 12.30 -2.27
N ALA A 18 -34.72 13.50 -1.72
CA ALA A 18 -33.46 14.01 -1.15
C ALA A 18 -32.98 13.16 0.04
N VAL A 19 -33.91 12.75 0.92
CA VAL A 19 -33.62 11.87 2.05
C VAL A 19 -33.21 10.47 1.57
N ALA A 20 -33.91 9.89 0.59
CA ALA A 20 -33.56 8.57 0.04
C ALA A 20 -32.20 8.57 -0.66
N VAL A 21 -31.82 9.64 -1.37
CA VAL A 21 -30.48 9.75 -1.99
C VAL A 21 -29.37 9.75 -0.94
N VAL A 22 -29.57 10.41 0.20
CA VAL A 22 -28.61 10.40 1.33
C VAL A 22 -28.49 9.02 1.97
N TYR A 23 -29.57 8.23 2.04
CA TYR A 23 -29.53 6.87 2.59
C TYR A 23 -28.99 5.81 1.62
N LEU A 24 -29.08 6.05 0.30
CA LEU A 24 -28.64 5.10 -0.72
C LEU A 24 -27.17 5.27 -1.13
N VAL A 25 -26.59 6.45 -0.94
CA VAL A 25 -25.20 6.72 -1.29
C VAL A 25 -24.34 6.54 -0.02
N PRO A 26 -23.39 5.59 0.01
CA PRO A 26 -22.47 5.43 1.13
C PRO A 26 -21.78 6.77 1.44
N MET A 27 -21.69 7.15 2.71
CA MET A 27 -21.07 8.41 3.15
C MET A 27 -19.65 8.63 2.57
N GLU A 28 -18.93 7.56 2.29
CA GLU A 28 -17.62 7.55 1.65
C GLU A 28 -17.62 8.15 0.23
N LYS A 29 -18.72 8.00 -0.52
CA LYS A 29 -18.89 8.65 -1.83
C LYS A 29 -19.19 10.13 -1.73
N LEU A 30 -19.73 10.58 -0.60
CA LEU A 30 -20.06 11.99 -0.35
C LEU A 30 -18.82 12.79 0.09
N PHE A 31 -17.83 12.11 0.68
CA PHE A 31 -16.58 12.72 1.15
C PHE A 31 -15.38 11.87 0.72
N PRO A 32 -14.91 12.01 -0.54
CA PRO A 32 -13.76 11.25 -1.01
C PRO A 32 -12.53 11.59 -0.15
N ARG A 33 -11.74 10.57 0.21
CA ARG A 33 -10.52 10.76 1.00
C ARG A 33 -9.57 11.75 0.30
N PRO A 34 -8.90 12.66 1.03
CA PRO A 34 -8.00 13.62 0.41
C PRO A 34 -6.87 12.91 -0.34
N VAL A 35 -6.42 13.51 -1.44
CA VAL A 35 -5.21 13.09 -2.14
C VAL A 35 -4.01 13.71 -1.42
N VAL A 36 -3.04 12.88 -1.04
CA VAL A 36 -1.81 13.30 -0.39
C VAL A 36 -0.61 13.02 -1.29
N SER A 37 0.40 13.89 -1.22
CA SER A 37 1.72 13.57 -1.78
C SER A 37 2.41 12.56 -0.86
N ILE A 38 3.07 11.56 -1.44
CA ILE A 38 3.84 10.54 -0.72
C ILE A 38 5.28 10.56 -1.24
N ALA A 39 6.25 10.69 -0.34
CA ALA A 39 7.68 10.80 -0.67
C ALA A 39 8.30 9.44 -1.07
N THR A 40 7.93 8.93 -2.25
CA THR A 40 8.31 7.61 -2.77
C THR A 40 9.72 7.55 -3.39
N GLU A 41 10.46 8.65 -3.45
CA GLU A 41 11.79 8.69 -4.05
C GLU A 41 12.79 7.79 -3.30
N GLY A 42 13.49 6.95 -4.05
CA GLY A 42 14.44 5.96 -3.52
C GLY A 42 13.80 4.68 -2.98
N PHE A 43 12.47 4.54 -3.08
CA PHE A 43 11.76 3.32 -2.74
C PHE A 43 11.69 2.32 -3.92
N PRO A 44 11.64 1.00 -3.63
CA PRO A 44 11.58 -0.02 -4.67
C PRO A 44 10.28 0.11 -5.47
N VAL A 45 10.40 0.03 -6.80
CA VAL A 45 9.28 0.10 -7.73
C VAL A 45 9.13 -1.23 -8.45
N LYS A 46 7.92 -1.79 -8.48
CA LYS A 46 7.53 -2.96 -9.32
C LYS A 46 6.74 -2.45 -10.52
N GLY A 47 6.96 -3.05 -11.69
CA GLY A 47 6.23 -2.71 -12.91
C GLY A 47 6.86 -1.56 -13.70
N ASN A 48 6.08 -0.96 -14.60
CA ASN A 48 6.54 0.13 -15.48
C ASN A 48 6.72 1.42 -14.67
N PRO A 49 7.93 2.01 -14.54
CA PRO A 49 8.12 3.25 -13.79
C PRO A 49 7.31 4.44 -14.33
N ASP A 50 6.92 4.40 -15.60
CA ASP A 50 6.11 5.43 -16.27
C ASP A 50 4.60 5.11 -16.25
N ALA A 51 4.17 4.09 -15.51
CA ALA A 51 2.77 3.76 -15.35
C ALA A 51 1.96 4.95 -14.80
N PRO A 52 0.78 5.26 -15.36
CA PRO A 52 -0.05 6.37 -14.94
C PRO A 52 -0.66 6.18 -13.54
N VAL A 53 -0.76 4.94 -13.06
CA VAL A 53 -1.29 4.63 -11.73
C VAL A 53 -0.18 4.10 -10.84
N THR A 54 -0.03 4.72 -9.67
CA THR A 54 0.88 4.30 -8.61
C THR A 54 0.08 3.75 -7.45
N ILE A 55 0.32 2.49 -7.11
CA ILE A 55 -0.04 1.93 -5.81
C ILE A 55 1.14 2.15 -4.86
N VAL A 56 0.88 2.71 -3.68
CA VAL A 56 1.86 2.73 -2.58
C VAL A 56 1.33 1.82 -1.48
N GLU A 57 2.15 0.90 -1.00
CA GLU A 57 1.87 0.08 0.18
C GLU A 57 2.87 0.41 1.28
N PHE A 58 2.37 0.80 2.45
CA PHE A 58 3.11 0.72 3.70
C PHE A 58 2.85 -0.64 4.34
N GLY A 59 3.86 -1.51 4.31
CA GLY A 59 3.75 -2.92 4.63
C GLY A 59 4.62 -3.36 5.81
N ASN A 60 4.19 -4.43 6.48
CA ASN A 60 4.94 -5.08 7.55
C ASN A 60 5.06 -6.57 7.25
N TYR A 61 6.29 -7.08 7.22
CA TYR A 61 6.59 -8.48 6.91
C TYR A 61 5.95 -9.50 7.87
N LEU A 62 5.55 -9.10 9.08
CA LEU A 62 4.86 -9.98 10.03
C LEU A 62 3.32 -9.83 10.01
N CYS A 63 2.77 -8.96 9.17
CA CYS A 63 1.33 -8.74 9.08
C CYS A 63 0.67 -9.72 8.09
N GLY A 64 -0.32 -10.47 8.56
CA GLY A 64 -1.09 -11.40 7.72
C GLY A 64 -1.84 -10.71 6.59
N HIS A 65 -2.44 -9.54 6.84
CA HIS A 65 -3.10 -8.77 5.79
C HIS A 65 -2.12 -8.18 4.76
N CYS A 66 -0.86 -7.91 5.13
CA CYS A 66 0.16 -7.55 4.15
C CYS A 66 0.47 -8.74 3.24
N LYS A 67 0.55 -9.96 3.79
CA LYS A 67 0.71 -11.19 3.00
C LYS A 67 -0.47 -11.42 2.03
N GLU A 68 -1.70 -11.13 2.46
CA GLU A 68 -2.88 -11.14 1.58
C GLU A 68 -2.79 -10.06 0.48
N ALA A 69 -2.34 -8.85 0.85
CA ALA A 69 -2.18 -7.74 -0.09
C ALA A 69 -1.18 -8.04 -1.21
N VAL A 70 -0.10 -8.81 -0.95
CA VAL A 70 0.85 -9.23 -2.01
C VAL A 70 0.12 -9.90 -3.18
N GLY A 71 -0.76 -10.86 -2.90
CA GLY A 71 -1.50 -11.58 -3.94
C GLY A 71 -2.48 -10.67 -4.69
N ILE A 72 -3.17 -9.80 -3.97
CA ILE A 72 -4.13 -8.85 -4.58
C ILE A 72 -3.41 -7.84 -5.47
N ILE A 73 -2.26 -7.32 -5.02
CA ILE A 73 -1.44 -6.40 -5.80
C ILE A 73 -0.93 -7.08 -7.07
N ASP A 74 -0.46 -8.33 -6.98
CA ASP A 74 -0.03 -9.10 -8.15
C ASP A 74 -1.18 -9.31 -9.16
N ASP A 75 -2.39 -9.66 -8.68
CA ASP A 75 -3.57 -9.80 -9.54
C ASP A 75 -3.96 -8.48 -10.22
N VAL A 76 -3.88 -7.36 -9.49
CA VAL A 76 -4.13 -6.01 -10.02
C VAL A 76 -3.09 -5.65 -11.07
N MET A 77 -1.80 -5.86 -10.80
CA MET A 77 -0.72 -5.61 -11.75
C MET A 77 -0.87 -6.44 -13.02
N GLN A 78 -1.31 -7.70 -12.91
CA GLN A 78 -1.59 -8.56 -14.05
C GLN A 78 -2.78 -8.04 -14.87
N ARG A 79 -3.88 -7.66 -14.21
CA ARG A 79 -5.10 -7.19 -14.88
C ARG A 79 -4.91 -5.85 -15.60
N PHE A 80 -4.06 -4.99 -15.05
CA PHE A 80 -3.76 -3.66 -15.57
C PHE A 80 -2.31 -3.57 -16.06
N GLU A 81 -1.84 -4.61 -16.75
CA GLU A 81 -0.45 -4.74 -17.23
C GLU A 81 0.04 -3.45 -17.93
N GLY A 82 1.22 -2.98 -17.52
CA GLY A 82 1.85 -1.76 -18.04
C GLY A 82 1.23 -0.44 -17.58
N LYS A 83 0.07 -0.46 -16.89
CA LYS A 83 -0.65 0.73 -16.43
C LYS A 83 -0.51 1.01 -14.93
N VAL A 84 0.03 0.06 -14.17
CA VAL A 84 0.22 0.15 -12.72
C VAL A 84 1.70 -0.04 -12.38
N LYS A 85 2.19 0.79 -11.46
CA LYS A 85 3.42 0.54 -10.70
C LYS A 85 3.12 0.47 -9.22
N VAL A 86 3.94 -0.29 -8.50
CA VAL A 86 3.82 -0.47 -7.06
C VAL A 86 5.08 0.06 -6.39
N VAL A 87 4.90 0.85 -5.34
CA VAL A 87 5.97 1.28 -4.44
C VAL A 87 5.72 0.63 -3.09
N TYR A 88 6.72 -0.10 -2.57
CA TYR A 88 6.66 -0.68 -1.23
C TYR A 88 7.46 0.17 -0.25
N MET A 89 6.86 0.47 0.90
CA MET A 89 7.40 1.28 1.98
C MET A 89 7.33 0.49 3.29
N ASP A 90 8.45 0.25 3.95
CA ASP A 90 8.49 -0.54 5.18
C ASP A 90 7.80 0.17 6.36
N LEU A 91 6.99 -0.55 7.13
CA LEU A 91 6.34 -0.07 8.35
C LEU A 91 6.43 -1.13 9.46
N PRO A 92 7.64 -1.40 10.00
CA PRO A 92 7.85 -2.45 10.99
C PRO A 92 7.27 -2.08 12.36
N PHE A 93 6.67 -3.05 13.06
CA PHE A 93 6.10 -2.88 14.40
C PHE A 93 6.84 -3.67 15.50
N SER A 94 7.93 -4.34 15.13
CA SER A 94 8.78 -5.11 16.03
C SER A 94 10.21 -5.15 15.53
N GLU A 95 11.16 -5.46 16.41
CA GLU A 95 12.58 -5.63 16.06
C GLU A 95 12.79 -6.69 14.97
N ILE A 96 11.99 -7.76 14.97
CA ILE A 96 12.07 -8.80 13.93
C ILE A 96 11.63 -8.23 12.58
N SER A 97 10.47 -7.60 12.51
CA SER A 97 10.00 -6.98 11.25
C SER A 97 10.96 -5.88 10.75
N ARG A 98 11.57 -5.13 11.68
CA ARG A 98 12.58 -4.12 11.36
C ARG A 98 13.83 -4.76 10.76
N ALA A 99 14.32 -5.85 11.36
CA ALA A 99 15.49 -6.56 10.85
C ALA A 99 15.27 -7.09 9.42
N ILE A 100 14.11 -7.69 9.11
CA ILE A 100 13.87 -8.15 7.72
C ILE A 100 13.64 -6.96 6.77
N ALA A 101 13.07 -5.84 7.22
CA ALA A 101 12.94 -4.62 6.43
C ALA A 101 14.31 -4.00 6.07
N GLN A 102 15.23 -3.93 7.04
CA GLN A 102 16.61 -3.52 6.80
C GLN A 102 17.31 -4.45 5.80
N GLY A 103 17.08 -5.76 5.92
CA GLY A 103 17.55 -6.74 4.96
C GLY A 103 16.99 -6.48 3.55
N GLY A 104 15.71 -6.17 3.41
CA GLY A 104 15.09 -5.79 2.14
C GLY A 104 15.72 -4.55 1.52
N ALA A 105 15.98 -3.52 2.32
CA ALA A 105 16.71 -2.34 1.88
C ALA A 105 18.12 -2.68 1.36
N CYS A 106 18.83 -3.60 2.01
CA CYS A 106 20.14 -4.07 1.57
C CYS A 106 20.07 -4.98 0.32
N ALA A 107 19.03 -5.80 0.19
CA ALA A 107 18.76 -6.57 -1.03
C ALA A 107 18.48 -5.64 -2.22
N ASN A 108 17.85 -4.49 -1.99
CA ASN A 108 17.59 -3.49 -3.03
C ASN A 108 18.89 -2.91 -3.62
N LYS A 109 19.96 -2.76 -2.83
CA LYS A 109 21.28 -2.31 -3.35
C LYS A 109 21.87 -3.27 -4.37
N GLN A 110 21.43 -4.53 -4.36
CA GLN A 110 21.84 -5.57 -5.30
C GLN A 110 20.76 -5.85 -6.36
N GLY A 111 19.73 -5.00 -6.46
CA GLY A 111 18.63 -5.15 -7.44
C GLY A 111 17.67 -6.31 -7.15
N LYS A 112 17.68 -6.89 -5.94
CA LYS A 112 16.87 -8.06 -5.59
C LYS A 112 15.81 -7.77 -4.52
N PHE A 113 15.34 -6.52 -4.41
CA PHE A 113 14.29 -6.17 -3.44
C PHE A 113 13.04 -7.04 -3.59
N TRP A 114 12.50 -7.18 -4.81
CA TRP A 114 11.26 -7.94 -5.00
C TRP A 114 11.43 -9.44 -4.74
N ALA A 115 12.60 -10.01 -5.05
CA ALA A 115 12.90 -11.40 -4.68
C ALA A 115 12.97 -11.57 -3.15
N TRP A 116 13.55 -10.62 -2.44
CA TRP A 116 13.54 -10.57 -0.97
C TRP A 116 12.12 -10.45 -0.41
N HIS A 117 11.36 -9.48 -0.92
CA HIS A 117 9.99 -9.21 -0.52
C HIS A 117 9.12 -10.47 -0.64
N ASP A 118 9.14 -11.11 -1.81
CA ASP A 118 8.31 -12.27 -2.10
C ASP A 118 8.74 -13.49 -1.26
N LEU A 119 10.05 -13.66 -1.02
CA LEU A 119 10.55 -14.73 -0.15
C LEU A 119 10.14 -14.50 1.31
N ALA A 120 10.30 -13.28 1.83
CA ALA A 120 9.97 -12.97 3.21
C ALA A 120 8.48 -13.20 3.52
N PHE A 121 7.57 -12.79 2.62
CA PHE A 121 6.14 -13.06 2.78
C PHE A 121 5.77 -14.54 2.59
N ARG A 122 6.48 -15.27 1.72
CA ARG A 122 6.33 -16.72 1.58
C ARG A 122 6.70 -17.44 2.88
N ASN A 123 7.79 -17.00 3.52
CA ASN A 123 8.32 -17.55 4.77
C ASN A 123 7.79 -16.84 6.03
N GLN A 124 6.70 -16.07 5.93
CA GLN A 124 6.23 -15.18 7.01
C GLN A 124 6.13 -15.87 8.39
N GLU A 125 5.69 -17.13 8.43
CA GLU A 125 5.52 -17.89 9.68
C GLU A 125 6.84 -18.29 10.35
N SER A 126 7.94 -18.34 9.59
CA SER A 126 9.27 -18.70 10.08
C SER A 126 10.20 -17.49 10.29
N LEU A 127 9.78 -16.27 9.93
CA LEU A 127 10.59 -15.04 10.10
C LEU A 127 10.99 -14.76 11.57
N ASN A 128 10.30 -15.34 12.54
CA ASN A 128 10.70 -15.25 13.96
C ASN A 128 11.86 -16.17 14.35
N LYS A 129 12.25 -17.09 13.46
CA LYS A 129 13.33 -18.07 13.62
C LYS A 129 14.42 -17.91 12.58
N GLU A 130 14.15 -17.19 11.50
CA GLU A 130 15.08 -16.90 10.42
C GLU A 130 15.78 -15.57 10.64
N SER A 131 17.05 -15.50 10.27
CA SER A 131 17.79 -14.25 10.23
C SER A 131 17.72 -13.64 8.82
N PRO A 132 17.89 -12.31 8.68
CA PRO A 132 18.02 -11.66 7.38
C PRO A 132 19.06 -12.33 6.46
N GLU A 133 20.16 -12.83 7.02
CA GLU A 133 21.23 -13.49 6.29
C GLU A 133 20.78 -14.80 5.63
N THR A 134 19.90 -15.57 6.27
CA THR A 134 19.33 -16.80 5.66
C THR A 134 18.55 -16.48 4.40
N LEU A 135 17.70 -15.45 4.45
CA LEU A 135 16.93 -14.98 3.29
C LEU A 135 17.86 -14.47 2.19
N ALA A 136 18.92 -13.73 2.56
CA ALA A 136 19.92 -13.20 1.64
C ALA A 136 20.62 -14.33 0.87
N TRP A 137 20.99 -15.39 1.58
CA TRP A 137 21.61 -16.59 1.00
C TRP A 137 20.67 -17.30 0.02
N GLU A 138 19.39 -17.50 0.39
CA GLU A 138 18.43 -18.23 -0.44
C GLU A 138 18.17 -17.55 -1.79
N ILE A 139 18.15 -16.22 -1.84
CA ILE A 139 18.01 -15.46 -3.10
C ILE A 139 19.36 -15.16 -3.78
N GLY A 140 20.47 -15.70 -3.25
CA GLY A 140 21.82 -15.58 -3.79
C GLY A 140 22.34 -14.14 -3.83
N LEU A 141 22.18 -13.38 -2.74
CA LEU A 141 22.87 -12.10 -2.57
C LEU A 141 24.37 -12.32 -2.34
N ASP A 142 25.18 -11.34 -2.71
CA ASP A 142 26.55 -11.26 -2.24
C ASP A 142 26.53 -10.94 -0.73
N GLU A 143 27.00 -11.91 0.06
CA GLU A 143 26.99 -11.84 1.52
C GLU A 143 27.85 -10.69 2.06
N ASN A 144 28.99 -10.38 1.42
CA ASN A 144 29.87 -9.30 1.87
C ASN A 144 29.23 -7.94 1.62
N VAL A 145 28.62 -7.75 0.45
CA VAL A 145 27.87 -6.51 0.13
C VAL A 145 26.67 -6.34 1.05
N PHE A 146 25.96 -7.44 1.34
CA PHE A 146 24.81 -7.43 2.23
C PHE A 146 25.20 -7.09 3.67
N ALA A 147 26.21 -7.79 4.23
CA ALA A 147 26.70 -7.54 5.58
C ALA A 147 27.26 -6.12 5.74
N ALA A 148 28.00 -5.62 4.74
CA ALA A 148 28.50 -4.25 4.75
C ALA A 148 27.37 -3.22 4.76
N CYS A 149 26.29 -3.46 4.00
CA CYS A 149 25.11 -2.60 4.02
C CYS A 149 24.45 -2.56 5.40
N LEU A 150 24.22 -3.71 6.03
CA LEU A 150 23.65 -3.77 7.38
C LEU A 150 24.56 -3.06 8.40
N ALA A 151 25.86 -3.34 8.38
CA ALA A 151 26.83 -2.75 9.30
C ALA A 151 26.99 -1.23 9.15
N SER A 152 26.80 -0.70 7.93
CA SER A 152 26.88 0.75 7.65
C SER A 152 25.70 1.56 8.17
N GLY A 153 24.59 0.91 8.52
CA GLY A 153 23.34 1.57 8.91
C GLY A 153 22.49 2.08 7.73
N GLU A 154 22.88 1.80 6.49
CA GLU A 154 22.11 2.20 5.30
C GLU A 154 20.70 1.58 5.27
N GLY A 155 20.57 0.30 5.63
CA GLY A 155 19.28 -0.38 5.72
C GLY A 155 18.36 0.29 6.75
N GLU A 156 18.91 0.63 7.92
CA GLU A 156 18.17 1.35 8.97
C GLU A 156 17.75 2.75 8.52
N ALA A 157 18.64 3.49 7.85
CA ALA A 157 18.30 4.81 7.32
C ALA A 157 17.14 4.76 6.31
N ARG A 158 17.08 3.70 5.49
CA ARG A 158 16.01 3.47 4.52
C ARG A 158 14.66 3.21 5.21
N VAL A 159 14.66 2.34 6.22
CA VAL A 159 13.47 2.02 7.02
C VAL A 159 12.97 3.27 7.76
N LYS A 160 13.86 4.03 8.42
CA LYS A 160 13.50 5.27 9.10
C LYS A 160 12.86 6.31 8.17
N LYS A 161 13.32 6.43 6.93
CA LYS A 161 12.70 7.34 5.94
C LYS A 161 11.24 6.95 5.67
N SER A 162 10.96 5.64 5.64
CA SER A 162 9.61 5.11 5.48
C SER A 162 8.73 5.42 6.68
N GLU A 163 9.24 5.18 7.89
CA GLU A 163 8.53 5.44 9.14
C GLU A 163 8.21 6.91 9.33
N GLN A 164 9.16 7.81 9.03
CA GLN A 164 8.94 9.25 9.07
C GLN A 164 7.81 9.70 8.14
N GLU A 165 7.70 9.08 6.97
CA GLU A 165 6.61 9.37 6.04
C GLU A 165 5.27 8.79 6.52
N ALA A 166 5.29 7.59 7.10
CA ALA A 166 4.12 7.00 7.75
C ALA A 166 3.62 7.86 8.92
N ASP A 167 4.51 8.33 9.78
CA ASP A 167 4.22 9.24 10.90
C ASP A 167 3.60 10.56 10.40
N ARG A 168 4.18 11.14 9.33
CA ARG A 168 3.66 12.38 8.71
C ARG A 168 2.24 12.19 8.17
N LEU A 169 1.93 10.99 7.68
CA LEU A 169 0.62 10.61 7.15
C LEU A 169 -0.33 10.08 8.23
N GLY A 170 0.13 9.90 9.47
CA GLY A 170 -0.65 9.36 10.58
C GLY A 170 -0.99 7.87 10.45
N LEU A 171 -0.13 7.08 9.81
CA LEU A 171 -0.34 5.66 9.58
C LEU A 171 0.14 4.84 10.78
N ASP A 172 -0.78 4.15 11.44
CA ASP A 172 -0.52 3.31 12.62
C ASP A 172 -0.79 1.81 12.37
N ARG A 173 -1.10 1.44 11.13
CA ARG A 173 -1.49 0.08 10.74
C ARG A 173 -0.96 -0.31 9.36
N ALA A 174 -0.79 -1.61 9.17
CA ALA A 174 -0.37 -2.20 7.91
C ALA A 174 -1.36 -3.32 7.47
N PRO A 175 -1.63 -3.48 6.16
CA PRO A 175 -1.17 -2.62 5.09
C PRO A 175 -1.94 -1.29 5.10
N SER A 176 -1.24 -0.18 4.88
CA SER A 176 -1.85 1.10 4.51
C SER A 176 -1.56 1.35 3.03
N THR A 177 -2.60 1.32 2.20
CA THR A 177 -2.47 1.40 0.74
C THR A 177 -3.02 2.69 0.17
N PHE A 178 -2.41 3.15 -0.93
CA PHE A 178 -2.81 4.35 -1.65
C PHE A 178 -2.83 4.08 -3.15
N VAL A 179 -3.77 4.69 -3.87
CA VAL A 179 -3.78 4.75 -5.33
C VAL A 179 -3.70 6.21 -5.74
N ASN A 180 -2.63 6.60 -6.45
CA ASN A 180 -2.36 8.00 -6.84
C ASN A 180 -2.48 8.99 -5.66
N GLY A 181 -1.97 8.60 -4.49
CA GLY A 181 -2.00 9.43 -3.29
C GLY A 181 -3.34 9.44 -2.55
N ARG A 182 -4.36 8.72 -3.02
CA ARG A 182 -5.63 8.54 -2.31
C ARG A 182 -5.60 7.25 -1.50
N GLU A 183 -5.72 7.35 -0.18
CA GLU A 183 -5.76 6.18 0.70
C GLU A 183 -6.94 5.27 0.30
N THR A 184 -6.68 3.99 0.18
CA THR A 184 -7.61 2.96 -0.32
C THR A 184 -7.40 1.71 0.52
N TYR A 185 -8.46 0.94 0.81
CA TYR A 185 -8.27 -0.34 1.48
C TYR A 185 -7.71 -1.38 0.53
N TYR A 186 -6.81 -2.26 0.98
CA TYR A 186 -6.10 -3.17 0.06
C TYR A 186 -7.03 -4.11 -0.73
N LEU A 187 -8.20 -4.49 -0.15
CA LEU A 187 -9.22 -5.27 -0.86
C LEU A 187 -9.93 -4.51 -1.98
N GLU A 188 -9.82 -3.18 -2.01
CA GLU A 188 -10.47 -2.30 -2.99
C GLU A 188 -9.51 -1.80 -4.07
N LEU A 189 -8.26 -2.26 -4.07
CA LEU A 189 -7.22 -1.80 -4.98
C LEU A 189 -7.62 -1.92 -6.44
N GLU A 190 -8.29 -3.01 -6.82
CA GLU A 190 -8.71 -3.20 -8.19
C GLU A 190 -9.71 -2.13 -8.64
N GLN A 191 -10.75 -1.85 -7.84
CA GLN A 191 -11.74 -0.84 -8.18
C GLN A 191 -11.12 0.56 -8.17
N ALA A 192 -10.22 0.84 -7.22
CA ALA A 192 -9.54 2.12 -7.12
C ALA A 192 -8.58 2.36 -8.30
N VAL A 193 -7.84 1.35 -8.74
CA VAL A 193 -7.00 1.43 -9.95
C VAL A 193 -7.86 1.65 -11.19
N ALA A 194 -8.96 0.89 -11.34
CA ALA A 194 -9.87 1.06 -12.46
C ALA A 194 -10.44 2.49 -12.52
N ALA A 195 -10.82 3.06 -11.38
CA ALA A 195 -11.30 4.43 -11.28
C ALA A 195 -10.20 5.46 -11.63
N ALA A 196 -8.98 5.28 -11.12
CA ALA A 196 -7.85 6.18 -11.39
C ALA A 196 -7.44 6.21 -12.87
N LEU A 197 -7.70 5.14 -13.63
CA LEU A 197 -7.44 5.10 -15.08
C LEU A 197 -8.47 5.86 -15.92
N LEU A 198 -9.56 6.33 -15.32
CA LEU A 198 -10.62 7.10 -15.98
C LEU A 198 -10.51 8.61 -15.73
N GLU A 199 -9.61 9.04 -14.84
CA GLU A 199 -9.29 10.45 -14.56
C GLU A 199 -8.30 11.01 -15.61
#